data_AF-A0A3A3FIL0-F1
#
_entry.id   AF-A0A3A3FIL0-F1
#
_cell.length_a   1.000
_cell.length_b   1.000
_cell.length_c   1.000
_cell.angle_alpha   90.00
_cell.angle_beta   90.00
_cell.angle_gamma   90.00
#
_symmetry.space_group_name_H-M   'P 1'
#
loop_
_entity.id
_entity.type
_entity.pdbx_description
1 polymer ?
#
loop_
_entity_poly.entity_id
_entity_poly.type
_entity_poly.pdbx_seq_one_letter_code
_entity_poly.pdbx_strand_id
1 'polypeptide(L)'
;MILFEGYKLNAVKARLTVAITNIAERHRTAGRVLTWRLIHEIEKEALETLKQAGDLEMKYIRMVRSSQWGYVPRVNQPADLNGYDELPVAVTTIQRAYHSFH
;
A
#
# COMPACT_ATOMS: atom_id res chain seq x y z
N MET A 1 -20.43 -19.97 -5.74
CA MET A 1 -20.46 -18.51 -5.91
C MET A 1 -19.18 -17.91 -5.30
N ILE A 2 -18.01 -18.09 -5.94
CA ILE A 2 -16.69 -17.74 -5.37
C ILE A 2 -15.91 -16.80 -6.32
N LEU A 3 -16.09 -16.92 -7.64
CA LEU A 3 -15.44 -16.04 -8.63
C LEU A 3 -15.81 -14.56 -8.47
N PHE A 4 -17.03 -14.25 -8.01
CA PHE A 4 -17.51 -12.88 -7.94
C PHE A 4 -16.84 -12.04 -6.83
N GLU A 5 -16.37 -12.67 -5.76
CA GLU A 5 -15.67 -11.95 -4.69
C GLU A 5 -14.18 -11.74 -5.02
N GLY A 6 -13.59 -12.66 -5.79
CA GLY A 6 -12.22 -12.57 -6.27
C GLY A 6 -11.98 -11.34 -7.17
N TYR A 7 -12.89 -11.05 -8.11
CA TYR A 7 -12.69 -9.88 -8.99
C TYR A 7 -12.79 -8.56 -8.22
N LYS A 8 -13.66 -8.47 -7.22
CA LYS A 8 -13.81 -7.25 -6.39
C LYS A 8 -12.55 -7.01 -5.58
N LEU A 9 -11.99 -8.06 -4.98
CA LEU A 9 -10.72 -7.97 -4.28
C LEU A 9 -9.57 -7.59 -5.22
N ASN A 10 -9.53 -8.14 -6.44
CA ASN A 10 -8.53 -7.78 -7.44
C ASN A 10 -8.68 -6.33 -7.92
N ALA A 11 -9.91 -5.84 -8.12
CA ALA A 11 -10.18 -4.46 -8.47
C ALA A 11 -9.68 -3.50 -7.37
N VAL A 12 -9.94 -3.83 -6.10
CA VAL A 12 -9.42 -3.06 -4.96
C VAL A 12 -7.88 -3.07 -4.94
N LYS A 13 -7.24 -4.24 -5.14
CA LYS A 13 -5.77 -4.35 -5.20
C LYS A 13 -5.18 -3.51 -6.33
N ALA A 14 -5.79 -3.53 -7.51
CA ALA A 14 -5.36 -2.73 -8.66
C ALA A 14 -5.50 -1.23 -8.38
N ARG A 15 -6.64 -0.79 -7.84
CA ARG A 15 -6.86 0.61 -7.47
C ARG A 15 -5.89 1.08 -6.39
N LEU A 16 -5.66 0.23 -5.39
CA LEU A 16 -4.71 0.48 -4.32
C LEU A 16 -3.28 0.62 -4.87
N THR A 17 -2.89 -0.24 -5.81
CA THR A 17 -1.58 -0.19 -6.48
C THR A 17 -1.37 1.14 -7.19
N VAL A 18 -2.37 1.61 -7.95
CA VAL A 18 -2.31 2.90 -8.64
C VAL A 18 -2.20 4.07 -7.66
N ALA A 19 -3.01 4.06 -6.59
CA ALA A 19 -2.98 5.11 -5.57
C ALA A 19 -1.61 5.14 -4.87
N ILE A 20 -1.12 3.99 -4.42
CA ILE A 20 0.20 3.81 -3.81
C ILE A 20 1.30 4.35 -4.73
N THR A 21 1.28 3.97 -6.01
CA THR A 21 2.33 4.36 -6.97
C THR A 21 2.39 5.88 -7.11
N ASN A 22 1.23 6.52 -7.31
CA ASN A 22 1.13 7.98 -7.44
C ASN A 22 1.59 8.72 -6.17
N ILE A 23 1.28 8.19 -5.00
CA ILE A 23 1.67 8.82 -3.72
C ILE A 23 3.16 8.60 -3.43
N ALA A 24 3.66 7.38 -3.65
CA ALA A 24 5.06 7.01 -3.51
C ALA A 24 5.94 7.86 -4.44
N GLU A 25 5.53 8.07 -5.69
CA GLU A 25 6.20 8.94 -6.66
C GLU A 25 6.30 10.38 -6.13
N ARG A 26 5.20 10.98 -5.65
CA ARG A 26 5.23 12.34 -5.07
C ARG A 26 6.23 12.46 -3.92
N HIS A 27 6.27 11.47 -3.03
CA HIS A 27 7.22 11.49 -1.91
C HIS A 27 8.66 11.25 -2.35
N ARG A 28 8.88 10.45 -3.40
CA ARG A 28 10.21 10.22 -4.00
C ARG A 28 10.73 11.48 -4.66
N THR A 29 9.91 12.16 -5.46
CA THR A 29 10.25 13.45 -6.10
C THR A 29 10.53 14.54 -5.08
N ALA A 30 9.88 14.48 -3.90
CA ALA A 30 10.18 15.36 -2.77
C ALA A 30 11.49 15.00 -2.02
N GLY A 31 12.27 14.02 -2.49
CA GLY A 31 13.56 13.64 -1.92
C GLY A 31 13.48 12.99 -0.54
N ARG A 32 12.31 12.51 -0.11
CA ARG A 32 12.15 11.84 1.18
C ARG A 32 12.89 10.50 1.17
N VAL A 33 13.22 9.96 2.34
CA VAL A 33 13.75 8.59 2.45
C VAL A 33 12.59 7.65 2.72
N LEU A 34 12.60 6.46 2.11
CA LEU A 34 11.60 5.43 2.39
C LEU A 34 11.81 4.87 3.80
N THR A 35 11.07 5.42 4.77
CA THR A 35 11.02 4.91 6.14
C THR A 35 9.77 4.09 6.38
N TRP A 36 9.77 3.26 7.42
CA TRP A 36 8.56 2.53 7.82
C TRP A 36 7.39 3.46 8.13
N ARG A 37 7.67 4.61 8.77
CA ARG A 37 6.68 5.66 8.98
C ARG A 37 6.09 6.16 7.64
N LEU A 38 6.93 6.39 6.64
CA LEU A 38 6.47 6.83 5.32
C LEU A 38 5.61 5.75 4.65
N ILE A 39 5.96 4.46 4.78
CA ILE A 39 5.14 3.35 4.27
C ILE A 39 3.73 3.37 4.86
N HIS A 40 3.60 3.57 6.18
CA HIS A 40 2.30 3.67 6.84
C HIS A 40 1.50 4.90 6.38
N GLU A 41 2.17 6.03 6.17
CA GLU A 41 1.54 7.26 5.68
C GLU A 41 1.02 7.07 4.24
N ILE A 42 1.83 6.49 3.34
CA ILE A 42 1.45 6.18 1.96
C ILE A 42 0.26 5.22 1.93
N GLU A 43 0.31 4.13 2.70
CA GLU A 43 -0.81 3.19 2.79
C GLU A 43 -2.09 3.90 3.27
N LYS A 44 -1.99 4.70 4.34
CA LYS A 44 -3.14 5.40 4.91
C LYS A 44 -3.75 6.34 3.89
N GLU A 45 -2.94 7.14 3.20
CA GLU A 45 -3.41 8.09 2.19
C GLU A 45 -4.02 7.37 0.97
N ALA A 46 -3.44 6.25 0.55
CA ALA A 46 -4.02 5.41 -0.51
C ALA A 46 -5.39 4.83 -0.10
N LEU A 47 -5.52 4.32 1.13
CA LEU A 47 -6.78 3.80 1.64
C LEU A 47 -7.85 4.89 1.77
N GLU A 48 -7.49 6.09 2.23
CA GLU A 48 -8.41 7.23 2.27
C GLU A 48 -8.85 7.65 0.86
N THR A 49 -7.95 7.63 -0.12
CA THR A 49 -8.28 7.88 -1.54
C THR A 49 -9.30 6.87 -2.06
N LEU A 50 -9.13 5.58 -1.75
CA LEU A 50 -10.07 4.53 -2.13
C LEU A 50 -11.44 4.71 -1.46
N LYS A 51 -11.47 5.14 -0.19
CA LYS A 51 -12.73 5.42 0.53
C LYS A 51 -13.46 6.63 -0.03
N GLN A 52 -12.73 7.71 -0.34
CA GLN A 52 -13.28 8.93 -0.92
C GLN A 52 -13.86 8.69 -2.33
N ALA A 53 -13.27 7.78 -3.10
CA ALA A 53 -13.78 7.42 -4.42
C ALA A 53 -15.17 6.75 -4.36
N GLY A 54 -15.55 6.11 -3.24
CA GLY A 54 -16.89 5.56 -3.00
C GLY A 54 -17.31 4.37 -3.88
N ASP A 55 -16.54 4.03 -4.90
CA ASP A 55 -16.84 3.01 -5.91
C ASP A 55 -16.56 1.56 -5.45
N LEU A 56 -15.87 1.39 -4.31
CA LEU A 56 -15.41 0.10 -3.82
C LEU A 56 -16.07 -0.26 -2.48
N GLU A 57 -16.50 -1.52 -2.33
CA GLU A 57 -17.10 -1.98 -1.06
C GLU A 57 -16.06 -1.99 0.08
N MET A 58 -16.44 -1.39 1.22
CA MET A 58 -15.56 -1.28 2.40
C MET A 58 -15.03 -2.62 2.90
N LYS A 59 -15.76 -3.72 2.72
CA LYS A 59 -15.30 -5.05 3.16
C LYS A 59 -14.01 -5.47 2.46
N TYR A 60 -13.89 -5.22 1.17
CA TYR A 60 -12.68 -5.56 0.40
C TYR A 60 -11.56 -4.56 0.65
N ILE A 61 -11.87 -3.27 0.89
CA ILE A 61 -10.88 -2.27 1.34
C ILE A 61 -10.26 -2.70 2.68
N ARG A 62 -11.07 -3.22 3.62
CA ARG A 62 -10.57 -3.73 4.92
C ARG A 62 -9.68 -4.96 4.77
N MET A 63 -9.94 -5.82 3.79
CA MET A 63 -9.13 -7.03 3.53
C MET A 63 -7.73 -6.73 3.00
N VAL A 64 -7.52 -5.61 2.28
CA VAL A 64 -6.21 -5.27 1.69
C VAL A 64 -5.32 -4.41 2.60
N ARG A 65 -5.81 -4.01 3.78
CA ARG A 65 -5.10 -3.13 4.71
C ARG A 65 -3.95 -3.86 5.42
N SER A 66 -2.72 -3.35 5.33
CA SER A 66 -1.55 -3.94 5.99
C SER A 66 -1.61 -3.86 7.51
N SER A 67 -2.39 -2.93 8.09
CA SER A 67 -2.56 -2.80 9.54
C SER A 67 -3.13 -4.04 10.26
N GLN A 68 -3.63 -5.07 9.57
CA GLN A 68 -3.95 -6.37 10.20
C GLN A 68 -2.71 -7.25 10.45
N TRP A 69 -1.61 -6.95 9.76
CA TRP A 69 -0.37 -7.71 9.79
C TRP A 69 0.55 -7.02 10.81
N GLY A 70 0.51 -7.47 12.06
CA GLY A 70 1.22 -6.89 13.22
C GLY A 70 2.74 -6.85 13.14
N TYR A 71 3.32 -7.15 11.96
CA TYR A 71 4.74 -7.29 11.69
C TYR A 71 5.37 -6.01 11.13
N VAL A 72 4.57 -5.01 10.71
CA VAL A 72 5.09 -3.77 10.12
C VAL A 72 5.54 -2.81 11.24
N PRO A 73 6.86 -2.53 11.38
CA PRO A 73 7.36 -1.60 12.38
C PRO A 73 6.74 -0.21 12.19
N ARG A 74 6.50 0.52 13.30
CA ARG A 74 6.03 1.92 13.27
C ARG A 74 7.18 2.94 13.47
N VAL A 75 8.42 2.47 13.39
CA VAL A 75 9.61 3.28 13.64
C VAL A 75 9.89 4.22 12.47
N ASN A 76 10.60 5.33 12.72
CA ASN A 76 11.06 6.23 11.65
C ASN A 76 12.47 5.84 11.15
N GLN A 77 12.72 4.53 11.04
CA GLN A 77 13.96 4.00 10.49
C GLN A 77 13.78 3.72 9.00
N PRO A 78 14.86 3.72 8.21
CA PRO A 78 14.83 3.27 6.82
C PRO A 78 14.13 1.91 6.75
N ALA A 79 13.18 1.79 5.83
CA ALA A 79 12.50 0.53 5.61
C ALA A 79 13.46 -0.40 4.86
N ASP A 80 14.31 -1.11 5.61
CA ASP A 80 15.04 -2.23 5.06
C ASP A 80 14.09 -3.43 4.99
N LEU A 81 13.66 -3.72 3.77
CA LEU A 81 12.70 -4.78 3.46
C LEU A 81 13.40 -6.06 2.99
N ASN A 82 14.74 -6.10 2.97
CA ASN A 82 15.54 -7.20 2.41
C ASN A 82 15.59 -8.47 3.29
N GLY A 83 14.75 -8.56 4.33
CA GLY A 83 14.73 -9.70 5.26
C GLY A 83 13.35 -10.24 5.59
N TYR A 84 12.30 -9.84 4.87
CA TYR A 84 10.93 -10.28 5.13
C TYR A 84 10.40 -11.18 3.99
N ASP A 85 10.18 -12.46 4.28
CA ASP A 85 9.66 -13.46 3.31
C ASP A 85 8.21 -13.19 2.87
N GLU A 86 7.35 -12.65 3.74
CA GLU A 86 5.95 -12.32 3.43
C GLU A 86 5.60 -10.90 3.87
N LEU A 87 5.78 -9.96 2.94
CA LEU A 87 5.32 -8.58 3.11
C LEU A 87 3.91 -8.40 2.53
N PRO A 88 3.06 -7.58 3.16
CA PRO A 88 1.76 -7.24 2.61
C PRO A 88 1.87 -6.69 1.17
N VAL A 89 0.86 -6.96 0.35
CA VAL A 89 0.82 -6.51 -1.06
C VAL A 89 1.02 -5.00 -1.18
N ALA A 90 0.49 -4.21 -0.24
CA ALA A 90 0.70 -2.77 -0.25
C ALA A 90 2.18 -2.40 -0.03
N VAL A 91 2.86 -3.03 0.93
CA VAL A 91 4.27 -2.74 1.26
C VAL A 91 5.20 -3.12 0.12
N THR A 92 5.04 -4.31 -0.46
CA THR A 92 5.81 -4.74 -1.63
C THR A 92 5.58 -3.85 -2.84
N THR A 93 4.34 -3.38 -3.02
CA THR A 93 4.00 -2.44 -4.10
C THR A 93 4.62 -1.08 -3.88
N ILE A 94 4.59 -0.55 -2.65
CA ILE A 94 5.25 0.71 -2.29
C ILE A 94 6.74 0.62 -2.60
N GLN A 95 7.41 -0.45 -2.16
CA GLN A 95 8.85 -0.64 -2.42
C GLN A 95 9.14 -0.70 -3.92
N ARG A 96 8.41 -1.53 -4.67
CA ARG A 96 8.61 -1.64 -6.12
C ARG A 96 8.40 -0.31 -6.83
N ALA A 97 7.33 0.40 -6.50
CA ALA A 97 7.07 1.73 -7.06
C ALA A 97 8.22 2.68 -6.72
N TYR A 98 8.59 2.77 -5.44
CA TYR A 98 9.63 3.68 -4.96
C TYR A 98 11.01 3.45 -5.57
N HIS A 99 11.40 2.19 -5.78
CA HIS A 99 12.66 1.83 -6.44
C HIS A 99 12.61 1.91 -7.97
N SER A 100 11.42 1.89 -8.58
CA SER A 100 11.27 2.05 -10.04
C SER A 100 11.46 3.51 -10.47
N PHE A 101 11.24 4.47 -9.57
CA PHE A 101 11.52 5.88 -9.79
C PHE A 101 12.94 6.22 -9.30
N HIS A 102 13.94 6.05 -10.19
CA HIS A 102 15.34 6.40 -9.92
C HIS A 102 15.57 7.90 -10.04
#